data_AF-A0A521KY51-F1
#
_entry.id   AF-A0A521KY51-F1
#
_cell.length_a   1.000
_cell.length_b   1.000
_cell.length_c   1.000
_cell.angle_alpha   90.00
_cell.angle_beta   90.00
_cell.angle_gamma   90.00
#
_symmetry.space_group_name_H-M   'P 1'
#
loop_
_entity.id
_entity.type
_entity.pdbx_description
1 polymer ?
#
loop_
_entity_poly.entity_id
_entity_poly.type
_entity_poly.pdbx_seq_one_letter_code
_entity_poly.pdbx_strand_id
1 'polypeptide(L)'
;GFSLRGVDELSGYTLAITSAAGFCWAFVTRSHMRITLLFPYLPPIARTLLNFVAAVSLAGMALFCAWRGWNELAANFASGKPANTPLQTPLWIPQAFWFAGLALFALTTGAAAAHAFGLLFRDRGLLDRLYGPASLEEEVRTEVSQLETRLHEEEAKP
;
A
#
# COMPACT_ATOMS: atom_id res chain seq x y z
N GLY A 1 -26.18 36.25 -14.08
CA GLY A 1 -24.75 36.05 -13.79
C GLY A 1 -24.43 34.59 -13.98
N PHE A 2 -23.36 34.26 -14.70
CA PHE A 2 -22.93 32.87 -14.93
C PHE A 2 -22.61 32.17 -13.60
N SER A 3 -23.13 30.96 -13.40
CA SER A 3 -22.98 30.17 -12.17
C SER A 3 -21.55 29.65 -12.04
N LEU A 4 -20.72 30.32 -11.23
CA LEU A 4 -19.38 29.86 -10.83
C LEU A 4 -19.41 28.60 -9.95
N ARG A 5 -20.56 28.31 -9.31
CA ARG A 5 -20.74 27.17 -8.40
C ARG A 5 -20.55 25.79 -9.06
N GLY A 6 -20.87 25.66 -10.34
CA GLY A 6 -20.68 24.39 -11.07
C GLY A 6 -19.21 24.11 -11.41
N VAL A 7 -18.40 25.16 -11.57
CA VAL A 7 -16.94 25.03 -11.77
C VAL A 7 -16.25 24.66 -10.46
N ASP A 8 -16.75 25.17 -9.32
CA ASP A 8 -16.29 24.78 -7.98
C ASP A 8 -16.59 23.30 -7.64
N GLU A 9 -17.71 22.73 -8.13
CA GLU A 9 -17.98 21.29 -8.00
C GLU A 9 -17.06 20.44 -8.89
N LEU A 10 -16.80 20.90 -10.12
CA LEU A 10 -15.95 20.19 -11.07
C LEU A 10 -14.48 20.17 -10.64
N SER A 11 -14.00 21.26 -10.02
CA SER A 11 -12.68 21.34 -9.41
C SER A 11 -12.58 20.45 -8.15
N GLY A 12 -13.66 20.35 -7.36
CA GLY A 12 -13.78 19.37 -6.27
C GLY A 12 -13.70 17.92 -6.76
N TYR A 13 -14.32 17.57 -7.89
CA TYR A 13 -14.21 16.23 -8.48
C TYR A 13 -12.80 15.95 -9.03
N THR A 14 -12.18 16.93 -9.67
CA THR A 14 -10.80 16.79 -10.19
C THR A 14 -9.79 16.65 -9.06
N LEU A 15 -10.00 17.38 -7.95
CA LEU A 15 -9.21 17.23 -6.73
C LEU A 15 -9.36 15.81 -6.16
N ALA A 16 -10.59 15.28 -6.10
CA ALA A 16 -10.83 13.90 -5.63
C ALA A 16 -10.15 12.84 -6.52
N ILE A 17 -10.18 13.01 -7.85
CA ILE A 17 -9.45 12.15 -8.80
C ILE A 17 -7.94 12.18 -8.52
N THR A 18 -7.39 13.37 -8.30
CA THR A 18 -5.95 13.56 -8.09
C THR A 18 -5.51 13.04 -6.72
N SER A 19 -6.35 13.18 -5.69
CA SER A 19 -6.11 12.61 -4.35
C SER A 19 -6.19 11.08 -4.34
N ALA A 20 -7.11 10.47 -5.10
CA ALA A 20 -7.17 9.02 -5.26
C ALA A 20 -5.91 8.46 -5.94
N ALA A 21 -5.40 9.16 -6.96
CA ALA A 21 -4.10 8.85 -7.58
C ALA A 21 -2.93 9.03 -6.59
N GLY A 22 -2.97 10.06 -5.74
CA GLY A 22 -2.00 10.27 -4.66
C GLY A 22 -2.01 9.18 -3.58
N PHE A 23 -3.18 8.62 -3.26
CA PHE A 23 -3.30 7.47 -2.36
C PHE A 23 -2.76 6.17 -2.96
N CYS A 24 -2.97 5.95 -4.27
CA CYS A 24 -2.31 4.86 -4.99
C CYS A 24 -0.79 4.99 -4.92
N TRP A 25 -0.26 6.21 -5.11
CA TRP A 25 1.16 6.49 -5.00
C TRP A 25 1.70 6.26 -3.58
N ALA A 26 0.99 6.73 -2.55
CA ALA A 26 1.35 6.53 -1.15
C ALA A 26 1.35 5.04 -0.74
N PHE A 27 0.49 4.22 -1.35
CA PHE A 27 0.48 2.78 -1.12
C PHE A 27 1.68 2.07 -1.77
N VAL A 28 2.10 2.51 -2.96
CA VAL A 28 3.31 2.02 -3.63
C VAL A 28 4.57 2.26 -2.77
N THR A 29 4.58 3.27 -1.90
CA THR A 29 5.70 3.61 -1.00
C THR A 29 5.93 2.62 0.15
N ARG A 30 5.17 1.52 0.26
CA ARG A 30 5.47 0.37 1.15
C ARG A 30 5.86 0.71 2.60
N SER A 31 5.22 1.70 3.25
CA SER A 31 5.52 2.05 4.66
C SER A 31 4.78 1.15 5.67
N HIS A 32 4.83 -0.18 5.47
CA HIS A 32 4.30 -1.09 6.48
C HIS A 32 5.34 -1.25 7.58
N MET A 33 5.03 -0.73 8.78
CA MET A 33 5.84 -0.96 9.99
C MET A 33 5.77 -2.45 10.34
N ARG A 34 6.73 -3.24 9.85
CA ARG A 34 6.86 -4.66 10.17
C ARG A 34 7.81 -4.80 11.34
N ILE A 35 7.41 -5.54 12.37
CA ILE A 35 8.27 -5.87 13.52
C ILE A 35 9.25 -6.94 13.04
N THR A 36 10.47 -6.53 12.70
CA THR A 36 11.52 -7.37 12.12
C THR A 36 12.48 -7.95 13.15
N LEU A 37 12.27 -7.70 14.45
CA LEU A 37 13.16 -8.10 15.54
C LEU A 37 13.47 -9.60 15.60
N LEU A 38 12.53 -10.47 15.17
CA LEU A 38 12.69 -11.93 15.25
C LEU A 38 13.31 -12.57 14.00
N PHE A 39 13.43 -11.84 12.89
CA PHE A 39 13.87 -12.37 11.60
C PHE A 39 15.31 -12.93 11.57
N PRO A 40 16.29 -12.38 12.33
CA PRO A 40 17.66 -12.91 12.35
C PRO A 40 17.79 -14.30 12.99
N TYR A 41 16.86 -14.68 13.88
CA TYR A 41 16.92 -15.93 14.63
C TYR A 41 16.16 -17.08 13.95
N LEU A 42 15.47 -16.80 12.85
CA LEU A 42 14.62 -17.76 12.16
C LEU A 42 15.39 -18.51 11.06
N PRO A 43 15.19 -19.84 10.93
CA PRO A 43 15.76 -20.58 9.81
C PRO A 43 15.18 -20.07 8.47
N PRO A 44 15.93 -20.15 7.35
CA PRO A 44 15.54 -19.53 6.08
C PRO A 44 14.13 -19.89 5.61
N ILE A 45 13.72 -21.15 5.79
CA ILE A 45 12.40 -21.65 5.39
C ILE A 45 11.29 -21.00 6.22
N ALA A 46 11.47 -20.84 7.52
CA ALA A 46 10.47 -20.21 8.39
C ALA A 46 10.29 -18.73 8.05
N ARG A 47 11.39 -18.04 7.71
CA ARG A 47 11.37 -16.64 7.25
C ARG A 47 10.57 -16.48 5.95
N THR A 48 10.84 -17.33 4.96
CA THR A 48 10.10 -17.34 3.69
C THR A 48 8.61 -17.61 3.90
N LEU A 49 8.26 -18.57 4.75
CA LEU A 49 6.86 -18.87 5.07
C LEU A 49 6.17 -17.70 5.77
N LEU A 50 6.83 -17.03 6.72
CA LEU A 50 6.29 -15.85 7.40
C LEU A 50 6.07 -14.69 6.42
N ASN A 51 7.02 -14.43 5.51
CA ASN A 51 6.88 -13.42 4.47
C ASN A 51 5.72 -13.72 3.53
N PHE A 52 5.58 -14.98 3.13
CA PHE A 52 4.48 -15.45 2.31
C PHE A 52 3.12 -15.29 3.02
N VAL A 53 3.01 -15.74 4.28
CA VAL A 53 1.79 -15.61 5.08
C VAL A 53 1.42 -14.15 5.28
N ALA A 54 2.39 -13.26 5.52
CA ALA A 54 2.15 -11.83 5.64
C ALA A 54 1.62 -11.22 4.33
N ALA A 55 2.17 -11.62 3.17
CA ALA A 55 1.69 -11.17 1.87
C ALA A 55 0.25 -11.64 1.60
N VAL A 56 -0.06 -12.91 1.90
CA VAL A 56 -1.39 -13.50 1.69
C VAL A 56 -2.41 -12.90 2.66
N SER A 57 -2.07 -12.70 3.93
CA SER A 57 -3.00 -12.12 4.92
C SER A 57 -3.34 -10.67 4.59
N LEU A 58 -2.36 -9.88 4.13
CA LEU A 58 -2.58 -8.53 3.66
C LEU A 58 -3.51 -8.51 2.44
N ALA A 59 -3.27 -9.37 1.46
CA ALA A 59 -4.13 -9.50 0.28
C ALA A 59 -5.56 -9.95 0.66
N GLY A 60 -5.70 -10.90 1.58
CA GLY A 60 -7.00 -11.36 2.07
C GLY A 60 -7.79 -10.23 2.73
N MET A 61 -7.15 -9.45 3.61
CA MET A 61 -7.78 -8.28 4.23
C MET A 61 -8.15 -7.22 3.20
N ALA A 62 -7.27 -6.95 2.23
CA ALA A 62 -7.50 -6.01 1.14
C ALA A 62 -8.74 -6.37 0.32
N LEU A 63 -8.82 -7.63 -0.11
CA LEU A 63 -9.95 -8.17 -0.89
C LEU A 63 -11.24 -8.13 -0.08
N PHE A 64 -11.19 -8.46 1.21
CA PHE A 64 -12.35 -8.37 2.11
C PHE A 64 -12.87 -6.93 2.23
N CYS A 65 -11.97 -5.97 2.45
CA CYS A 65 -12.32 -4.55 2.50
C CYS A 65 -12.90 -4.05 1.18
N ALA A 66 -12.34 -4.46 0.04
CA ALA A 66 -12.90 -4.12 -1.27
C ALA A 66 -14.30 -4.72 -1.43
N TRP A 67 -14.51 -6.00 -1.10
CA TRP A 67 -15.83 -6.62 -1.19
C TRP A 67 -16.88 -5.91 -0.32
N ARG A 68 -16.54 -5.60 0.94
CA ARG A 68 -17.43 -4.81 1.82
C ARG A 68 -17.67 -3.40 1.27
N GLY A 69 -16.62 -2.72 0.82
CA GLY A 69 -16.72 -1.38 0.24
C GLY A 69 -17.60 -1.32 -1.00
N TRP A 70 -17.56 -2.36 -1.84
CA TRP A 70 -18.45 -2.49 -2.99
C TRP A 70 -19.92 -2.60 -2.57
N ASN A 71 -20.22 -3.44 -1.56
CA ASN A 71 -21.59 -3.61 -1.08
C ASN A 71 -22.15 -2.30 -0.51
N GLU A 72 -21.35 -1.54 0.22
CA GLU A 72 -21.75 -0.21 0.72
C GLU A 72 -21.95 0.79 -0.43
N LEU A 73 -21.09 0.77 -1.46
CA LEU A 73 -21.24 1.63 -2.64
C LEU A 73 -22.51 1.30 -3.42
N ALA A 74 -22.77 0.01 -3.65
CA ALA A 74 -23.95 -0.48 -4.35
C ALA A 74 -25.23 -0.15 -3.58
N ALA A 75 -25.22 -0.29 -2.25
CA ALA A 75 -26.34 0.09 -1.39
C ALA A 75 -26.62 1.60 -1.45
N ASN A 76 -25.59 2.45 -1.40
CA ASN A 76 -25.76 3.90 -1.51
C ASN A 76 -26.19 4.34 -2.91
N PHE A 77 -25.71 3.67 -3.96
CA PHE A 77 -26.17 3.90 -5.32
C PHE A 77 -27.66 3.53 -5.48
N ALA A 78 -28.08 2.37 -4.97
CA ALA A 78 -29.46 1.90 -5.05
C ALA A 78 -30.44 2.68 -4.17
N SER A 79 -29.98 3.24 -3.04
CA SER A 79 -30.81 4.01 -2.11
C SER A 79 -31.27 5.35 -2.72
N GLY A 80 -30.51 5.93 -3.66
CA GLY A 80 -30.90 7.13 -4.40
C GLY A 80 -31.17 8.38 -3.56
N LYS A 81 -30.91 8.34 -2.24
CA LYS A 81 -31.22 9.41 -1.30
C LYS A 81 -30.24 10.57 -1.50
N PRO A 82 -30.71 11.78 -1.86
CA PRO A 82 -29.86 12.95 -1.92
C PRO A 82 -29.33 13.29 -0.53
N ALA A 83 -28.10 13.81 -0.45
CA ALA A 83 -27.55 14.35 0.79
C ALA A 83 -28.43 15.52 1.29
N ASN A 84 -28.57 15.66 2.62
CA ASN A 84 -29.42 16.68 3.26
C ASN A 84 -28.76 18.09 3.27
N THR A 85 -28.01 18.40 2.21
CA THR A 85 -27.27 19.65 1.98
C THR A 85 -27.88 20.43 0.81
N PRO A 86 -27.67 21.76 0.70
CA PRO A 86 -28.40 22.64 -0.24
C PRO A 86 -28.21 22.31 -1.73
N LEU A 87 -27.24 21.46 -2.08
CA LEU A 87 -26.83 21.14 -3.45
C LEU A 87 -27.23 19.71 -3.88
N GLN A 88 -27.83 18.91 -2.98
CA GLN A 88 -28.27 17.52 -3.23
C GLN A 88 -27.23 16.64 -3.94
N THR A 89 -25.94 16.82 -3.64
CA THR A 89 -24.89 16.09 -4.33
C THR A 89 -25.00 14.59 -4.05
N PRO A 90 -24.92 13.75 -5.10
CA PRO A 90 -25.03 12.31 -4.92
C PRO A 90 -23.85 11.75 -4.12
N LEU A 91 -24.13 11.16 -2.95
CA LEU A 91 -23.11 10.62 -2.04
C LEU A 91 -22.27 9.47 -2.66
N TRP A 92 -22.78 8.85 -3.73
CA TRP A 92 -22.10 7.76 -4.43
C TRP A 92 -20.82 8.21 -5.14
N ILE A 93 -20.70 9.48 -5.55
CA ILE A 93 -19.52 10.00 -6.27
C ILE A 93 -18.26 9.95 -5.40
N PRO A 94 -18.19 10.63 -4.23
CA PRO A 94 -17.01 10.55 -3.37
C PRO A 94 -16.74 9.11 -2.87
N GLN A 95 -17.80 8.33 -2.63
CA GLN A 95 -17.66 6.94 -2.20
C GLN A 95 -17.12 6.02 -3.31
N ALA A 96 -17.42 6.30 -4.58
CA ALA A 96 -16.85 5.58 -5.71
C ALA A 96 -15.35 5.79 -5.83
N PHE A 97 -14.85 7.00 -5.58
CA PHE A 97 -13.41 7.30 -5.55
C PHE A 97 -12.69 6.58 -4.43
N TRP A 98 -13.26 6.60 -3.22
CA TRP A 98 -12.73 5.83 -2.10
C TRP A 98 -12.67 4.33 -2.42
N PHE A 99 -13.75 3.78 -3.00
CA PHE A 99 -13.80 2.39 -3.42
C PHE A 99 -12.76 2.07 -4.50
N ALA A 100 -12.52 2.97 -5.47
CA ALA A 100 -11.50 2.77 -6.49
C ALA A 100 -10.09 2.60 -5.90
N GLY A 101 -9.75 3.37 -4.86
CA GLY A 101 -8.50 3.21 -4.11
C GLY A 101 -8.40 1.84 -3.42
N LEU A 102 -9.48 1.41 -2.76
CA LEU A 102 -9.54 0.07 -2.15
C LEU A 102 -9.46 -1.06 -3.16
N ALA A 103 -10.12 -0.93 -4.31
CA ALA A 103 -10.08 -1.91 -5.38
C ALA A 103 -8.66 -2.05 -5.94
N LEU A 104 -7.97 -0.95 -6.18
CA LEU A 104 -6.59 -0.97 -6.67
C LEU A 104 -5.61 -1.53 -5.65
N PHE A 105 -5.79 -1.21 -4.36
CA PHE A 105 -5.05 -1.81 -3.25
C PHE A 105 -5.25 -3.33 -3.19
N ALA A 106 -6.50 -3.80 -3.34
CA ALA A 106 -6.83 -5.21 -3.38
C ALA A 106 -6.23 -5.93 -4.60
N LEU A 107 -6.25 -5.30 -5.78
CA LEU A 107 -5.62 -5.85 -6.98
C LEU A 107 -4.10 -5.97 -6.85
N THR A 108 -3.44 -4.93 -6.36
CA THR A 108 -1.98 -4.90 -6.22
C THR A 108 -1.48 -5.88 -5.16
N THR A 109 -2.14 -5.94 -3.99
CA THR A 109 -1.82 -6.93 -2.95
C THR A 109 -2.17 -8.36 -3.37
N GLY A 110 -3.28 -8.56 -4.09
CA GLY A 110 -3.66 -9.85 -4.67
C GLY A 110 -2.64 -10.35 -5.70
N ALA A 111 -2.19 -9.49 -6.61
CA ALA A 111 -1.13 -9.80 -7.57
C ALA A 111 0.19 -10.14 -6.86
N ALA A 112 0.53 -9.39 -5.80
CA ALA A 112 1.71 -9.67 -4.98
C ALA A 112 1.62 -11.04 -4.28
N ALA A 113 0.46 -11.41 -3.73
CA ALA A 113 0.24 -12.72 -3.12
C ALA A 113 0.32 -13.86 -4.15
N ALA A 114 -0.25 -13.69 -5.34
CA ALA A 114 -0.15 -14.67 -6.43
C ALA A 114 1.30 -14.85 -6.91
N HIS A 115 2.04 -13.76 -7.05
CA HIS A 115 3.46 -13.80 -7.40
C HIS A 115 4.30 -14.47 -6.29
N ALA A 116 4.05 -14.14 -5.03
CA ALA A 116 4.70 -14.79 -3.88
C ALA A 116 4.39 -16.30 -3.82
N PHE A 117 3.16 -16.70 -4.16
CA PHE A 117 2.79 -18.12 -4.25
C PHE A 117 3.59 -18.85 -5.34
N GLY A 118 3.72 -18.26 -6.53
CA GLY A 118 4.55 -18.81 -7.60
C GLY A 118 6.03 -18.93 -7.21
N LEU A 119 6.54 -17.95 -6.47
CA LEU A 119 7.93 -17.95 -5.98
C LEU A 119 8.18 -19.00 -4.88
N LEU A 120 7.17 -19.35 -4.08
CA LEU A 120 7.31 -20.37 -3.03
C LEU A 120 7.78 -21.73 -3.60
N PHE A 121 7.37 -22.04 -4.83
CA PHE A 121 7.73 -23.28 -5.53
C PHE A 121 8.90 -23.14 -6.51
N ARG A 122 9.19 -21.93 -7.00
CA ARG A 122 10.31 -21.68 -7.94
C ARG A 122 11.58 -21.22 -7.26
N ASP A 123 11.51 -20.15 -6.48
CA ASP A 123 12.67 -19.47 -5.91
C ASP A 123 12.31 -18.78 -4.58
N ARG A 124 12.62 -19.47 -3.49
CA ARG A 124 12.39 -18.98 -2.12
C ARG A 124 13.32 -17.83 -1.75
N GLY A 125 14.51 -17.75 -2.36
CA GLY A 125 15.46 -16.67 -2.12
C GLY A 125 14.97 -15.35 -2.71
N LEU A 126 14.38 -15.41 -3.91
CA LEU A 126 13.79 -14.24 -4.56
C LEU A 126 12.53 -13.75 -3.82
N LEU A 127 11.73 -14.66 -3.23
CA LEU A 127 10.59 -14.31 -2.36
C LEU A 127 11.05 -13.48 -1.16
N ASP A 128 12.06 -13.96 -0.44
CA ASP A 128 12.62 -13.24 0.71
C ASP A 128 13.20 -11.88 0.31
N ARG A 129 13.80 -11.76 -0.87
CA ARG A 129 14.34 -10.48 -1.34
C ARG A 129 13.25 -9.46 -1.71
N LEU A 130 12.15 -9.91 -2.32
CA LEU A 130 11.06 -9.03 -2.79
C LEU A 130 10.02 -8.70 -1.72
N TYR A 131 9.76 -9.65 -0.81
CA TYR A 131 8.71 -9.58 0.19
C TYR A 131 9.23 -9.67 1.63
N GLY A 132 10.52 -9.92 1.83
CA GLY A 132 11.14 -9.85 3.15
C GLY A 132 11.35 -8.41 3.62
N PRO A 133 11.89 -8.26 4.84
CA PRO A 133 12.26 -6.95 5.38
C PRO A 133 13.14 -6.20 4.40
N ALA A 134 12.94 -4.88 4.27
CA ALA A 134 13.98 -4.00 3.74
C ALA A 134 15.14 -4.05 4.76
N SER A 135 16.00 -5.04 4.58
CA SER A 135 17.43 -4.92 4.69
C SER A 135 17.98 -4.16 5.90
N LEU A 136 17.40 -4.27 7.11
CA LEU A 136 18.03 -3.78 8.35
C LEU A 136 19.49 -4.24 8.45
N GLU A 137 19.80 -5.43 7.94
CA GLU A 137 21.16 -5.97 7.85
C GLU A 137 22.03 -5.34 6.76
N GLU A 138 21.43 -4.83 5.69
CA GLU A 138 22.10 -4.08 4.62
C GLU A 138 22.24 -2.59 5.01
N GLU A 139 21.27 -2.03 5.73
CA GLU A 139 21.31 -0.70 6.33
C GLU A 139 22.35 -0.67 7.45
N VAL A 140 22.31 -1.62 8.39
CA VAL A 140 23.37 -1.79 9.41
C VAL A 140 24.73 -2.03 8.77
N ARG A 141 24.84 -2.86 7.71
CA ARG A 141 26.11 -3.06 7.02
C ARG A 141 26.58 -1.83 6.25
N THR A 142 25.66 -1.06 5.68
CA THR A 142 25.99 0.22 5.02
C THR A 142 26.51 1.22 6.05
N GLU A 143 25.82 1.36 7.18
CA GLU A 143 26.23 2.22 8.30
C GLU A 143 27.59 1.78 8.87
N VAL A 144 27.81 0.47 9.09
CA VAL A 144 29.10 -0.07 9.55
C VAL A 144 30.22 0.19 8.55
N SER A 145 29.99 -0.02 7.25
CA SER A 145 30.99 0.25 6.21
C SER A 145 31.31 1.74 6.05
N GLN A 146 30.33 2.62 6.27
CA GLN A 146 30.53 4.08 6.26
C GLN A 146 31.35 4.52 7.47
N LEU A 147 31.13 3.92 8.63
CA LEU A 147 31.94 4.18 9.83
C LEU A 147 33.39 3.71 9.66
N GLU A 148 33.61 2.52 9.09
CA GLU A 148 34.96 2.03 8.77
C GLU A 148 35.69 2.96 7.80
N THR A 149 35.00 3.48 6.78
CA THR A 149 35.58 4.42 5.82
C THR A 149 35.97 5.75 6.48
N ARG A 150 35.12 6.27 7.37
CA ARG A 150 35.40 7.51 8.14
C ARG A 150 36.56 7.35 9.12
N LEU A 151 36.65 6.21 9.79
CA LEU A 151 37.77 5.89 10.69
C LEU A 151 39.09 5.82 9.90
N HIS A 152 39.09 5.18 8.72
CA HIS A 152 40.27 5.15 7.85
C HIS A 152 40.66 6.53 7.30
N GLU A 153 39.69 7.42 7.05
CA GLU A 153 39.97 8.82 6.67
C GLU A 153 40.52 9.67 7.83
N GLU A 154 40.07 9.43 9.06
CA GLU A 154 40.62 10.10 10.26
C GLU A 154 42.03 9.60 10.61
N GLU A 155 42.31 8.30 10.51
CA GLU A 155 43.65 7.73 10.73
C GLU A 155 44.67 8.15 9.65
N ALA A 156 44.20 8.47 8.44
CA ALA A 156 45.04 8.93 7.33
C ALA A 156 45.34 10.44 7.36
N LYS A 157 44.77 11.19 8.31
CA LYS A 157 44.99 12.63 8.45
C LYS A 157 46.15 12.90 9.42
N PRO A 158 47.28 13.48 8.97
CA PRO A 158 48.47 13.71 9.81
C PRO A 158 48.28 14.79 10.88
#